data_AF-A0A3N6UUR3-F1
#
_entry.id   AF-A0A3N6UUR3-F1
#
_cell.length_a   1.000
_cell.length_b   1.000
_cell.length_c   1.000
_cell.angle_alpha   90.00
_cell.angle_beta   90.00
_cell.angle_gamma   90.00
#
_symmetry.space_group_name_H-M   'P 1'
#
loop_
_entity.id
_entity.type
_entity.pdbx_description
1 polymer ?
#
loop_
_entity_poly.entity_id
_entity_poly.type
_entity_poly.pdbx_seq_one_letter_code
_entity_poly.pdbx_strand_id
1 'polypeptide(L)'
;MNNKRETRNKGCIKRLTKVEADRNASNQHEFNGVASLKSLFGDQKREVMATFMIEGEALSSRAKVTWYEARERHKTRSEYRLYFQDNRVMDRACEGDNIYIGFDNDNLLNCILIPRKSSSYVSGINKWKPI
;
A
#
# COMPACT_ATOMS: atom_id res chain seq x y z
N MET A 1 30.10 -5.83 -17.77
CA MET A 1 29.21 -5.60 -16.59
C MET A 1 27.81 -5.30 -17.09
N ASN A 2 26.95 -6.32 -17.10
CA ASN A 2 25.55 -6.15 -17.50
C ASN A 2 24.80 -5.45 -16.38
N ASN A 3 24.60 -4.14 -16.53
CA ASN A 3 23.73 -3.36 -15.67
C ASN A 3 22.28 -3.74 -16.03
N LYS A 4 21.79 -4.84 -15.45
CA LYS A 4 20.34 -5.14 -15.43
C LYS A 4 19.71 -3.94 -14.71
N ARG A 5 19.12 -3.02 -15.47
CA ARG A 5 18.16 -2.07 -14.93
C ARG A 5 17.05 -2.93 -14.36
N GLU A 6 17.09 -3.18 -13.06
CA GLU A 6 15.95 -3.73 -12.33
C GLU A 6 14.79 -2.79 -12.66
N THR A 7 13.82 -3.31 -13.39
CA THR A 7 12.52 -2.66 -13.56
C THR A 7 11.92 -2.52 -12.18
N ARG A 8 12.16 -1.38 -11.50
CA ARG A 8 11.38 -0.97 -10.35
C ARG A 8 9.93 -0.90 -10.84
N ASN A 9 9.09 -1.84 -10.41
CA ASN A 9 7.65 -1.73 -10.58
C ASN A 9 7.25 -0.35 -10.04
N LYS A 10 6.51 0.44 -10.84
CA LYS A 10 6.22 1.84 -10.48
C LYS A 10 5.16 1.95 -9.38
N GLY A 11 4.44 0.86 -9.14
CA GLY A 11 3.64 0.66 -7.96
C GLY A 11 3.00 -0.72 -7.94
N CYS A 12 2.03 -0.88 -7.07
CA CYS A 12 1.15 -2.03 -7.07
C CYS A 12 -0.24 -1.61 -6.60
N ILE A 13 -1.24 -2.36 -7.05
CA ILE A 13 -2.64 -2.15 -6.69
C ILE A 13 -3.20 -3.39 -5.99
N LYS A 14 -4.13 -3.18 -5.08
CA LYS A 14 -4.89 -4.26 -4.45
C LYS A 14 -6.31 -3.81 -4.15
N ARG A 15 -7.25 -4.76 -4.14
CA ARG A 15 -8.57 -4.58 -3.53
C ARG A 15 -8.49 -4.70 -2.00
N LEU A 16 -8.95 -3.68 -1.29
CA LEU A 16 -8.98 -3.64 0.16
C LEU A 16 -9.93 -4.69 0.72
N THR A 17 -9.46 -5.42 1.73
CA THR A 17 -10.29 -6.29 2.56
C THR A 17 -10.96 -5.47 3.67
N LYS A 18 -11.99 -6.04 4.32
CA LYS A 18 -12.65 -5.39 5.47
C LYS A 18 -11.66 -4.93 6.55
N VAL A 19 -10.69 -5.78 6.90
CA VAL A 19 -9.69 -5.53 7.96
C VAL A 19 -8.76 -4.36 7.62
N GLU A 20 -8.54 -4.09 6.34
CA GLU A 20 -7.64 -3.03 5.86
C GLU A 20 -8.37 -1.70 5.58
N ALA A 21 -9.70 -1.72 5.46
CA ALA A 21 -10.52 -0.55 5.15
C ALA A 21 -11.32 -0.04 6.36
N ASP A 22 -11.89 -0.95 7.15
CA ASP A 22 -12.83 -0.61 8.22
C ASP A 22 -12.11 -0.54 9.58
N ARG A 23 -11.90 0.71 10.04
CA ARG A 23 -11.32 1.00 11.36
C ARG A 23 -12.13 0.46 12.53
N ASN A 24 -13.45 0.40 12.40
CA ASN A 24 -14.32 -0.09 13.48
C ASN A 24 -14.28 -1.62 13.55
N ALA A 25 -13.98 -2.28 12.42
CA ALA A 25 -13.77 -3.72 12.38
C ALA A 25 -12.33 -4.13 12.76
N SER A 26 -11.37 -3.21 12.69
CA SER A 26 -9.95 -3.53 12.86
C SER A 26 -9.13 -2.31 13.30
N ASN A 27 -8.44 -2.43 14.44
CA ASN A 27 -7.40 -1.48 14.84
C ASN A 27 -6.11 -1.58 13.99
N GLN A 28 -6.10 -2.42 12.96
CA GLN A 28 -4.90 -2.66 12.14
C GLN A 28 -4.83 -1.59 11.04
N HIS A 29 -3.99 -0.59 11.26
CA HIS A 29 -3.58 0.37 10.23
C HIS A 29 -2.48 -0.24 9.34
N GLU A 30 -2.73 -1.44 8.83
CA GLU A 30 -1.73 -2.25 8.16
C GLU A 30 -2.26 -2.85 6.87
N PHE A 31 -1.48 -2.72 5.81
CA PHE A 31 -1.68 -3.53 4.62
C PHE A 31 -0.86 -4.81 4.72
N ASN A 32 -1.52 -5.94 4.42
CA ASN A 32 -0.82 -7.22 4.37
C ASN A 32 0.12 -7.23 3.16
N GLY A 33 1.42 -7.32 3.45
CA GLY A 33 2.50 -7.28 2.47
C GLY A 33 2.69 -8.60 1.75
N VAL A 34 2.90 -8.52 0.44
CA VAL A 34 3.32 -9.66 -0.40
C VAL A 34 4.52 -9.24 -1.25
N ALA A 35 4.97 -10.14 -2.13
CA ALA A 35 6.08 -9.94 -3.06
C ALA A 35 6.08 -8.55 -3.74
N SER A 36 4.92 -8.03 -4.17
CA SER A 36 4.83 -6.73 -4.85
C SER A 36 5.24 -5.53 -3.98
N LEU A 37 4.78 -5.47 -2.72
CA LEU A 37 5.21 -4.42 -1.80
C LEU A 37 6.69 -4.61 -1.40
N LYS A 38 7.13 -5.86 -1.25
CA LYS A 38 8.55 -6.18 -1.02
C LYS A 38 9.44 -5.70 -2.17
N SER A 39 8.99 -5.80 -3.43
CA SER A 39 9.71 -5.23 -4.58
C SER A 39 9.81 -3.70 -4.56
N LEU A 40 8.89 -3.00 -3.88
CA LEU A 40 8.91 -1.53 -3.75
C LEU A 40 9.80 -1.07 -2.59
N PHE A 41 9.73 -1.74 -1.45
CA PHE A 41 10.39 -1.31 -0.21
C PHE A 41 11.70 -2.04 0.08
N GLY A 42 11.93 -3.19 -0.54
CA GLY A 42 13.04 -4.09 -0.24
C GLY A 42 12.79 -4.93 1.01
N ASP A 43 13.88 -5.46 1.56
CA ASP A 43 13.83 -6.46 2.64
C ASP A 43 14.03 -5.82 4.02
N GLN A 44 14.57 -4.61 4.06
CA GLN A 44 14.92 -3.90 5.27
C GLN A 44 13.75 -3.11 5.83
N LYS A 45 13.69 -2.97 7.15
CA LYS A 45 12.74 -2.06 7.79
C LYS A 45 12.94 -0.64 7.25
N ARG A 46 11.85 0.03 6.90
CA ARG A 46 11.90 1.39 6.33
C ARG A 46 10.74 2.24 6.81
N GLU A 47 11.03 3.47 7.20
CA GLU A 47 10.02 4.50 7.44
C GLU A 47 10.04 5.51 6.28
N VAL A 48 8.87 5.85 5.76
CA VAL A 48 8.71 6.77 4.62
C VAL A 48 7.53 7.69 4.88
N MET A 49 7.63 8.96 4.49
CA MET A 49 6.46 9.83 4.42
C MET A 49 5.69 9.54 3.14
N ALA A 50 4.39 9.25 3.28
CA ALA A 50 3.50 9.00 2.17
C ALA A 50 2.46 10.12 2.04
N THR A 51 2.06 10.40 0.80
CA THR A 51 0.87 11.20 0.51
C THR A 51 -0.28 10.27 0.17
N PHE A 52 -1.33 10.31 0.98
CA PHE A 52 -2.59 9.60 0.74
C PHE A 52 -3.55 10.53 0.00
N MET A 53 -4.27 10.01 -0.99
CA MET A 53 -5.24 10.74 -1.80
C MET A 53 -6.45 9.85 -2.13
N ILE A 54 -7.59 10.48 -2.44
CA ILE A 54 -8.76 9.79 -3.02
C ILE A 54 -8.87 10.21 -4.48
N GLU A 55 -9.00 9.25 -5.39
CA GLU A 55 -9.16 9.55 -6.80
C GLU A 55 -10.43 10.38 -7.07
N GLY A 56 -10.26 11.49 -7.79
CA GLY A 56 -11.35 12.41 -8.14
C GLY A 56 -11.76 13.37 -7.03
N GLU A 57 -11.07 13.38 -5.88
CA GLU A 57 -11.34 14.32 -4.78
C GLU A 57 -10.12 15.18 -4.46
N ALA A 58 -10.35 16.38 -3.91
CA ALA A 58 -9.29 17.27 -3.45
C ALA A 58 -8.68 16.87 -2.10
N LEU A 59 -9.25 15.85 -1.44
CA LEU A 59 -8.79 15.40 -0.13
C LEU A 59 -7.44 14.68 -0.25
N SER A 60 -6.44 15.18 0.48
CA SER A 60 -5.15 14.52 0.66
C SER A 60 -4.71 14.55 2.12
N SER A 61 -3.85 13.61 2.51
CA SER A 61 -3.27 13.54 3.85
C SER A 61 -1.86 13.01 3.79
N ARG A 62 -0.90 13.70 4.44
CA ARG A 62 0.45 13.15 4.63
C ARG A 62 0.49 12.35 5.92
N ALA A 63 1.05 11.14 5.84
CA ALA A 63 1.21 10.27 7.00
C ALA A 63 2.47 9.41 6.86
N LYS A 64 3.08 9.07 7.99
CA LYS A 64 4.21 8.13 7.99
C LYS A 64 3.69 6.71 7.71
N VAL A 65 4.45 5.97 6.91
CA VAL A 65 4.31 4.53 6.75
C VAL A 65 5.58 3.81 7.22
N THR A 66 5.42 2.60 7.74
CA THR A 66 6.51 1.75 8.20
C THR A 66 6.38 0.38 7.54
N TRP A 67 7.37 0.04 6.71
CA TRP A 67 7.57 -1.29 6.16
C TRP A 67 8.44 -2.12 7.10
N TYR A 68 8.01 -3.32 7.45
CA TYR A 68 8.74 -4.20 8.37
C TYR A 68 8.35 -5.68 8.19
N GLU A 69 9.21 -6.57 8.67
CA GLU A 69 8.90 -7.99 8.82
C GLU A 69 8.23 -8.23 10.18
N ALA A 70 6.90 -8.45 10.17
CA ALA A 70 6.10 -8.68 11.39
C ALA A 70 6.47 -10.00 12.11
N ARG A 71 7.21 -10.88 11.44
CA ARG A 71 7.67 -12.18 11.95
C ARG A 71 9.18 -12.28 12.07
N GLU A 72 9.89 -11.17 12.23
CA GLU A 72 11.38 -11.13 12.29
C GLU A 72 11.97 -12.15 13.30
N ARG A 73 11.27 -12.45 14.40
CA ARG A 73 11.70 -13.44 15.42
C ARG A 73 11.30 -14.88 15.12
N HIS A 74 10.56 -15.15 14.04
CA HIS A 74 10.06 -16.47 13.69
C HIS A 74 11.03 -17.19 12.75
N LYS A 75 11.51 -18.37 13.13
CA LYS A 75 12.63 -19.05 12.46
C LYS A 75 12.41 -19.43 10.99
N THR A 76 11.16 -19.56 10.55
CA THR A 76 10.82 -20.14 9.23
C THR A 76 9.73 -19.41 8.45
N ARG A 77 9.08 -18.41 9.05
CA ARG A 77 7.94 -17.72 8.43
C ARG A 77 8.25 -16.25 8.32
N SER A 78 8.21 -15.74 7.10
CA SER A 78 8.27 -14.31 6.83
C SER A 78 6.87 -13.78 6.56
N GLU A 79 6.56 -12.63 7.14
CA GLU A 79 5.32 -11.91 6.93
C GLU A 79 5.66 -10.42 6.97
N TYR A 80 5.61 -9.77 5.82
CA TYR A 80 5.88 -8.34 5.74
C TYR A 80 4.58 -7.56 5.79
N ARG A 81 4.62 -6.39 6.43
CA ARG A 81 3.47 -5.51 6.56
C ARG A 81 3.87 -4.07 6.32
N LEU A 82 2.93 -3.31 5.76
CA LEU A 82 3.07 -1.87 5.62
C LEU A 82 2.08 -1.21 6.58
N TYR A 83 2.59 -0.77 7.72
CA TYR A 83 1.84 0.04 8.67
C TYR A 83 1.73 1.47 8.16
N PHE A 84 0.60 2.13 8.40
CA PHE A 84 0.39 3.54 8.13
C PHE A 84 -0.19 4.24 9.35
N GLN A 85 0.17 5.51 9.57
CA GLN A 85 -0.47 6.32 10.60
C GLN A 85 -1.90 6.72 10.21
N ASP A 86 -2.66 7.13 11.23
CA ASP A 86 -4.00 7.68 11.03
C ASP A 86 -4.02 8.80 10.00
N ASN A 87 -4.97 8.71 9.07
CA ASN A 87 -5.11 9.70 8.01
C ASN A 87 -6.55 9.78 7.49
N ARG A 88 -6.94 10.99 7.09
CA ARG A 88 -8.33 11.32 6.67
C ARG A 88 -8.78 10.62 5.39
N VAL A 89 -7.84 10.08 4.62
CA VAL A 89 -8.13 9.35 3.39
C VAL A 89 -8.56 7.93 3.72
N MET A 90 -7.83 7.24 4.59
CA MET A 90 -8.20 5.89 5.04
C MET A 90 -9.47 5.90 5.91
N ASP A 91 -9.85 7.03 6.51
CA ASP A 91 -11.18 7.21 7.15
C ASP A 91 -12.35 7.04 6.17
N ARG A 92 -12.11 7.21 4.87
CA ARG A 92 -13.10 7.11 3.80
C ARG A 92 -13.05 5.76 3.08
N ALA A 93 -12.09 4.91 3.41
CA ALA A 93 -11.91 3.64 2.73
C ALA A 93 -13.05 2.68 3.06
N CYS A 94 -13.59 2.02 2.04
CA CYS A 94 -14.59 0.97 2.20
C CYS A 94 -14.02 -0.38 1.78
N GLU A 95 -14.56 -1.45 2.37
CA GLU A 95 -14.27 -2.80 1.90
C GLU A 95 -14.55 -2.90 0.39
N GLY A 96 -13.55 -3.42 -0.33
CA GLY A 96 -13.66 -3.66 -1.76
C GLY A 96 -13.28 -2.49 -2.65
N ASP A 97 -12.93 -1.32 -2.12
CA ASP A 97 -12.21 -0.29 -2.88
C ASP A 97 -10.84 -0.81 -3.32
N ASN A 98 -10.17 -0.11 -4.24
CA ASN A 98 -8.77 -0.38 -4.53
C ASN A 98 -7.87 0.64 -3.82
N ILE A 99 -6.65 0.21 -3.54
CA ILE A 99 -5.56 1.08 -3.12
C ILE A 99 -4.38 0.85 -4.08
N TYR A 100 -3.88 1.93 -4.68
CA TYR A 100 -2.61 1.94 -5.38
C TYR A 100 -1.52 2.45 -4.44
N ILE A 101 -0.35 1.81 -4.43
CA ILE A 101 0.82 2.23 -3.68
C ILE A 101 2.04 2.21 -4.60
N GLY A 102 2.72 3.35 -4.74
CA GLY A 102 3.88 3.46 -5.63
C GLY A 102 4.70 4.72 -5.40
N PHE A 103 5.94 4.69 -5.87
CA PHE A 103 6.83 5.85 -5.87
C PHE A 103 6.68 6.62 -7.18
N ASP A 104 6.59 7.94 -7.11
CA ASP A 104 6.68 8.78 -8.31
C ASP A 104 8.14 9.03 -8.74
N ASN A 105 8.32 9.84 -9.78
CA ASN A 105 9.65 10.15 -10.33
C ASN A 105 10.54 10.93 -9.36
N ASP A 106 9.95 11.59 -8.35
CA ASP A 106 10.66 12.34 -7.32
C ASP A 106 10.93 11.46 -6.07
N ASN A 107 10.68 10.16 -6.16
CA ASN A 107 10.77 9.17 -5.07
C ASN A 107 9.84 9.48 -3.87
N LEU A 108 8.74 10.18 -4.09
CA LEU A 108 7.70 10.34 -3.08
C LEU A 108 6.74 9.17 -3.16
N LEU A 109 6.37 8.63 -1.99
CA LEU A 109 5.43 7.53 -1.90
C LEU A 109 4.00 8.05 -1.96
N ASN A 110 3.22 7.54 -2.90
CA ASN A 110 1.82 7.88 -3.08
C ASN A 110 0.93 6.66 -2.80
N CYS A 111 -0.11 6.88 -2.00
CA CYS A 111 -1.16 5.92 -1.68
C CYS A 111 -2.50 6.47 -2.19
N ILE A 112 -3.04 5.91 -3.27
CA ILE A 112 -4.25 6.44 -3.94
C ILE A 112 -5.40 5.48 -3.70
N LEU A 113 -6.37 5.91 -2.89
CA LEU A 113 -7.64 5.20 -2.70
C LEU A 113 -8.50 5.42 -3.94
N ILE A 114 -8.95 4.32 -4.53
CA ILE A 114 -9.76 4.28 -5.74
C ILE A 114 -11.10 3.65 -5.36
N PRO A 115 -12.15 4.47 -5.15
CA PRO A 115 -13.48 3.98 -4.83
C PRO A 115 -14.02 3.05 -5.92
N ARG A 116 -14.84 2.05 -5.57
CA ARG A 116 -15.44 1.10 -6.55
C ARG A 116 -16.19 1.75 -7.70
N LYS A 117 -16.72 2.95 -7.50
CA LYS A 117 -17.45 3.74 -8.51
C LYS A 117 -16.54 4.52 -9.46
N SER A 118 -15.24 4.55 -9.20
CA SER A 118 -14.28 5.30 -10.01
C SER A 118 -14.01 4.61 -11.34
N SER A 119 -13.69 5.38 -12.38
CA SER A 119 -13.34 4.87 -13.71
C SER A 119 -12.05 4.05 -13.72
N SER A 120 -11.11 4.34 -12.80
CA SER A 120 -9.84 3.61 -12.70
C SER A 120 -9.92 2.38 -11.79
N TYR A 121 -11.11 2.05 -11.27
CA TYR A 121 -11.31 0.85 -10.46
C TYR A 121 -11.01 -0.42 -11.28
N VAL A 122 -10.24 -1.33 -10.71
CA VAL A 122 -9.88 -2.60 -11.32
C VAL A 122 -10.60 -3.74 -10.59
N SER A 123 -11.39 -4.51 -11.34
CA SER A 123 -12.07 -5.69 -10.80
C SER A 123 -11.14 -6.91 -10.75
N GLY A 124 -11.49 -7.91 -9.92
CA GLY A 124 -10.76 -9.20 -9.88
C GLY A 124 -9.33 -9.15 -9.30
N ILE A 125 -8.95 -8.11 -8.56
CA ILE A 125 -7.66 -8.00 -7.86
C ILE A 125 -7.75 -8.42 -6.39
N ASN A 126 -7.73 -9.71 -6.12
CA ASN A 126 -7.81 -10.24 -4.76
C ASN A 126 -6.44 -10.32 -4.04
N LYS A 127 -5.36 -9.98 -4.74
CA LYS A 127 -3.98 -9.90 -4.25
C LYS A 127 -3.32 -8.67 -4.86
N TRP A 128 -2.20 -8.22 -4.28
CA TRP A 128 -1.39 -7.17 -4.89
C TRP A 128 -0.98 -7.56 -6.31
N LYS A 129 -1.22 -6.67 -7.26
CA LYS A 129 -0.73 -6.77 -8.64
C LYS A 129 0.21 -5.61 -8.92
N PRO A 130 1.42 -5.88 -9.44
CA PRO A 130 2.28 -4.83 -9.98
C PRO A 130 1.58 -4.04 -11.09
N ILE A 131 1.88 -2.75 -11.19
CA ILE A 131 1.51 -1.87 -12.30
C ILE A 131 2.79 -1.22 -12.87
#